data_AF-A0A3L6GFP1-F1
#
_entry.id   AF-A0A3L6GFP1-F1
#
_cell.length_a   1.000
_cell.length_b   1.000
_cell.length_c   1.000
_cell.angle_alpha   90.00
_cell.angle_beta   90.00
_cell.angle_gamma   90.00
#
_symmetry.space_group_name_H-M   'P 1'
#
loop_
_entity.id
_entity.type
_entity.pdbx_description
1 polymer ?
#
loop_
_entity_poly.entity_id
_entity_poly.type
_entity_poly.pdbx_seq_one_letter_code
_entity_poly.pdbx_strand_id
1 'polypeptide(L)'
;MSSLEPDPIHEASARKIRVRAKRSADHAAKYKGAGQLLASRHSERLRAKEPAHYVDMSTKASRLKSLKDELANCSKELKVQVKRRGLLRNRTLNAADLRALAGTVALSATATAELEQVLGHYA
;
A
#
# COMPACT_ATOMS: atom_id res chain seq x y z
N MET A 1 -2.07 27.96 56.57
CA MET A 1 -1.22 27.64 55.41
C MET A 1 -1.27 26.13 55.24
N SER A 2 -2.20 25.61 54.44
CA SER A 2 -2.34 24.16 54.23
C SER A 2 -1.33 23.74 53.17
N SER A 3 -0.31 22.97 53.56
CA SER A 3 0.71 22.44 52.67
C SER A 3 0.05 21.41 51.75
N LEU A 4 -0.08 21.74 50.46
CA LEU A 4 -0.48 20.81 49.40
C LEU A 4 0.70 19.85 49.18
N GLU A 5 0.83 18.85 50.04
CA GLU A 5 1.74 17.73 49.80
C GLU A 5 1.25 16.96 48.57
N PRO A 6 2.09 16.78 47.53
CA PRO A 6 1.66 16.14 46.31
C PRO A 6 1.39 14.66 46.55
N ASP A 7 0.13 14.25 46.37
CA ASP A 7 -0.30 12.85 46.46
C ASP A 7 0.63 11.94 45.63
N PRO A 8 1.20 10.89 46.24
CA PRO A 8 2.25 10.06 45.61
C PRO A 8 1.79 9.38 44.32
N ILE A 9 0.48 9.14 44.17
CA ILE A 9 -0.14 8.52 43.00
C ILE A 9 -0.18 9.49 41.80
N HIS A 10 -0.49 10.77 42.05
CA HIS A 10 -0.52 11.82 41.04
C HIS A 10 0.90 12.11 40.52
N GLU A 11 1.90 12.12 41.41
CA GLU A 11 3.30 12.33 41.05
C GLU A 11 3.89 11.16 40.25
N ALA A 12 3.58 9.91 40.62
CA ALA A 12 4.00 8.74 39.84
C ALA A 12 3.43 8.73 38.42
N SER A 13 2.19 9.18 38.26
CA SER A 13 1.52 9.31 36.96
C SER A 13 2.16 10.43 36.12
N ALA A 14 2.43 11.59 36.73
CA ALA A 14 3.12 12.70 36.08
C ALA A 14 4.53 12.30 35.61
N ARG A 15 5.26 11.49 36.39
CA ARG A 15 6.57 10.96 35.99
C ARG A 15 6.49 10.04 34.78
N LYS A 16 5.49 9.14 34.73
CA LYS A 16 5.28 8.25 33.56
C LYS A 16 4.99 9.05 32.28
N ILE A 17 4.18 10.10 32.37
CA ILE A 17 3.87 10.99 31.23
C ILE A 17 5.14 11.71 30.77
N ARG A 18 5.92 12.29 31.69
CA ARG A 18 7.20 12.96 31.38
C ARG A 18 8.19 12.03 30.70
N VAL A 19 8.33 10.80 31.20
CA VAL A 19 9.22 9.78 30.59
C VAL A 19 8.74 9.41 29.18
N ARG A 20 7.44 9.26 28.95
CA ARG A 20 6.89 8.98 27.62
C ARG A 20 7.15 10.14 26.65
N ALA A 21 6.88 11.38 27.08
CA ALA A 21 7.12 12.58 26.29
C ALA A 21 8.61 12.73 25.91
N LYS A 22 9.52 12.48 26.86
CA LYS A 22 10.96 12.48 26.59
C LYS A 22 11.36 11.41 25.59
N ARG A 23 10.88 10.16 25.77
CA ARG A 23 11.15 9.07 24.81
C ARG A 23 10.65 9.40 23.40
N SER A 24 9.47 10.02 23.26
CA SER A 24 8.97 10.45 21.96
C SER A 24 9.80 11.58 21.34
N ALA A 25 10.28 12.52 22.15
CA ALA A 25 11.13 13.62 21.69
C ALA A 25 12.52 13.10 21.25
N ASP A 26 13.11 12.19 22.02
CA ASP A 26 14.40 11.56 21.69
C ASP A 26 14.28 10.69 20.43
N HIS A 27 13.18 9.95 20.29
CA HIS A 27 12.88 9.20 19.07
C HIS A 27 12.68 10.13 17.86
N ALA A 28 11.95 11.23 18.02
CA ALA A 28 11.79 12.21 16.94
C ALA A 28 13.12 12.87 16.57
N ALA A 29 13.97 13.22 17.55
CA ALA A 29 15.28 13.83 17.33
C ALA A 29 16.23 12.90 16.56
N LYS A 30 16.27 11.60 16.91
CA LYS A 30 17.06 10.58 16.20
C LYS A 30 16.64 10.43 14.73
N TYR A 31 15.40 10.75 14.40
CA TYR A 31 14.81 10.58 13.07
C TYR A 31 14.68 11.92 12.31
N LYS A 32 14.95 13.06 12.95
CA LYS A 32 14.76 14.43 12.41
C LYS A 32 15.75 14.81 11.29
N GLY A 33 16.96 14.24 11.30
CA GLY A 33 17.96 14.39 10.22
C GLY A 33 17.95 13.25 9.20
N ALA A 34 17.15 12.22 9.44
CA ALA A 34 17.11 10.98 8.66
C ALA A 34 15.72 10.73 8.05
N GLY A 35 14.95 11.81 7.83
CA GLY A 35 13.66 11.78 7.11
C GLY A 35 13.75 11.13 5.72
N GLN A 36 14.96 11.00 5.17
CA GLN A 36 15.22 10.29 3.91
C GLN A 36 15.90 8.92 4.09
N LEU A 37 16.60 8.66 5.20
CA LEU A 37 17.35 7.41 5.43
C LEU A 37 16.56 6.33 6.20
N LEU A 38 15.49 6.70 6.89
CA LEU A 38 14.68 5.75 7.68
C LEU A 38 13.58 5.06 6.90
N ALA A 39 13.24 5.59 5.72
CA ALA A 39 12.48 4.84 4.73
C ALA A 39 13.30 3.67 4.12
N SER A 40 14.64 3.70 4.20
CA SER A 40 15.51 2.69 3.57
C SER A 40 15.73 1.45 4.44
N ARG A 41 15.67 1.57 5.77
CA ARG A 41 16.17 0.51 6.67
C ARG A 41 15.23 -0.68 6.87
N HIS A 42 13.92 -0.50 6.71
CA HIS A 42 12.96 -1.59 6.93
C HIS A 42 12.86 -2.57 5.75
N SER A 43 13.22 -2.11 4.55
CA SER A 43 13.12 -2.88 3.30
C SER A 43 14.40 -3.65 2.96
N GLU A 44 15.58 -3.20 3.40
CA GLU A 44 16.87 -3.86 3.10
C GLU A 44 16.96 -5.29 3.66
N ARG A 45 16.58 -5.49 4.93
CA ARG A 45 16.61 -6.84 5.55
C ARG A 45 15.64 -7.80 4.88
N LEU A 46 14.50 -7.31 4.40
CA LEU A 46 13.52 -8.13 3.69
C LEU A 46 13.97 -8.40 2.25
N ARG A 47 14.54 -7.40 1.58
CA ARG A 47 15.17 -7.52 0.26
C ARG A 47 16.28 -8.56 0.25
N ALA A 48 17.15 -8.58 1.27
CA ALA A 48 18.24 -9.56 1.37
C ALA A 48 17.75 -11.01 1.60
N LYS A 49 16.52 -11.20 2.10
CA LYS A 49 15.93 -12.53 2.35
C LYS A 49 15.12 -13.07 1.17
N GLU A 50 14.71 -12.22 0.23
CA GLU A 50 13.96 -12.61 -0.96
C GLU A 50 14.88 -12.55 -2.18
N PRO A 51 15.50 -13.67 -2.60
CA PRO A 51 16.47 -13.67 -3.70
C PRO A 51 15.87 -13.30 -5.06
N ALA A 52 14.53 -13.32 -5.20
CA ALA A 52 13.88 -13.07 -6.49
C ALA A 52 13.20 -11.69 -6.59
N HIS A 53 12.24 -11.29 -5.73
CA HIS A 53 11.44 -10.09 -6.03
C HIS A 53 10.84 -9.37 -4.80
N TYR A 54 11.68 -8.79 -3.95
CA TYR A 54 11.15 -7.89 -2.90
C TYR A 54 10.62 -6.58 -3.51
N VAL A 55 9.30 -6.40 -3.45
CA VAL A 55 8.62 -5.15 -3.78
C VAL A 55 8.19 -4.45 -2.50
N ASP A 56 8.79 -3.29 -2.25
CA ASP A 56 8.47 -2.47 -1.08
C ASP A 56 7.01 -1.99 -1.08
N MET A 57 6.46 -1.80 0.11
CA MET A 57 5.08 -1.34 0.32
C MET A 57 4.86 0.06 -0.27
N SER A 58 5.85 0.94 -0.21
CA SER A 58 5.77 2.26 -0.85
C SER A 58 5.59 2.11 -2.37
N THR A 59 6.36 1.21 -2.98
CA THR A 59 6.30 0.94 -4.42
C THR A 59 4.94 0.36 -4.82
N LYS A 60 4.38 -0.55 -4.01
CA LYS A 60 3.01 -1.07 -4.23
C LYS A 60 1.96 0.04 -4.15
N ALA A 61 2.08 0.94 -3.18
CA ALA A 61 1.16 2.06 -3.03
C ALA A 61 1.25 3.04 -4.21
N SER A 62 2.45 3.36 -4.67
CA SER A 62 2.68 4.23 -5.85
C SER A 62 2.13 3.60 -7.13
N ARG A 63 2.32 2.30 -7.33
CA ARG A 63 1.72 1.56 -8.45
C ARG A 63 0.19 1.60 -8.41
N LEU A 64 -0.41 1.34 -7.25
CA LEU A 64 -1.86 1.39 -7.08
C LEU A 64 -2.43 2.80 -7.32
N LYS A 65 -1.70 3.84 -6.89
CA LYS A 65 -2.08 5.24 -7.16
C LYS A 65 -2.06 5.52 -8.67
N SER A 66 -0.96 5.18 -9.34
CA SER A 66 -0.80 5.38 -10.78
C SER A 66 -1.91 4.69 -11.57
N LEU A 67 -2.23 3.43 -11.23
CA LEU A 67 -3.33 2.69 -11.86
C LEU A 67 -4.70 3.36 -11.65
N LYS A 68 -4.95 3.98 -10.49
CA LYS A 68 -6.20 4.71 -10.24
C LYS A 68 -6.28 5.99 -11.06
N ASP A 69 -5.16 6.69 -11.20
CA ASP A 69 -5.06 7.93 -11.96
C ASP A 69 -5.25 7.66 -13.47
N GLU A 70 -4.63 6.59 -13.99
CA GLU A 70 -4.85 6.11 -15.37
C GLU A 70 -6.32 5.71 -15.59
N LEU A 71 -6.88 4.92 -14.66
CA LEU A 71 -8.28 4.49 -14.73
C LEU A 71 -9.24 5.68 -14.68
N ALA A 72 -8.86 6.81 -14.07
CA ALA A 72 -9.69 8.02 -14.00
C ALA A 72 -9.97 8.63 -15.38
N ASN A 73 -9.11 8.39 -16.37
CA ASN A 73 -9.29 8.89 -17.74
C ASN A 73 -10.09 7.94 -18.64
N CYS A 74 -10.36 6.71 -18.19
CA CYS A 74 -11.08 5.72 -18.98
C CYS A 74 -12.61 5.96 -19.03
N SER A 75 -13.29 5.20 -19.90
CA SER A 75 -14.75 5.19 -20.00
C SER A 75 -15.44 4.80 -18.68
N LYS A 76 -16.66 5.29 -18.46
CA LYS A 76 -17.44 4.99 -17.25
C LYS A 76 -17.71 3.49 -17.10
N GLU A 77 -17.97 2.81 -18.20
CA GLU A 77 -18.26 1.37 -18.23
C GLU A 77 -17.04 0.55 -17.82
N LEU A 78 -15.85 0.87 -18.35
CA LEU A 78 -14.61 0.21 -17.96
C LEU A 78 -14.31 0.39 -16.47
N LYS A 79 -14.49 1.62 -15.95
CA LYS A 79 -14.34 1.91 -14.51
C LYS A 79 -15.26 1.06 -13.64
N VAL A 80 -16.51 0.86 -14.07
CA VAL A 80 -17.49 0.03 -13.33
C VAL A 80 -17.04 -1.43 -13.33
N GLN A 81 -16.58 -1.96 -14.45
CA GLN A 81 -16.14 -3.35 -14.56
C GLN A 81 -14.90 -3.63 -13.70
N VAL A 82 -13.90 -2.77 -13.77
CA VAL A 82 -12.68 -2.86 -12.96
C VAL A 82 -13.01 -2.85 -11.46
N LYS A 83 -13.96 -2.00 -11.03
CA LYS A 83 -14.42 -1.95 -9.63
C LYS A 83 -15.23 -3.18 -9.23
N ARG A 84 -16.21 -3.58 -10.05
CA ARG A 84 -17.10 -4.72 -9.80
C ARG A 84 -16.33 -6.03 -9.61
N ARG A 85 -15.27 -6.21 -10.40
CA ARG A 85 -14.41 -7.40 -10.36
C ARG A 85 -13.26 -7.30 -9.35
N GLY A 86 -13.06 -6.14 -8.71
CA GLY A 86 -12.02 -5.94 -7.70
C GLY A 86 -10.59 -5.96 -8.24
N LEU A 87 -10.37 -5.68 -9.53
CA LEU A 87 -9.10 -5.96 -10.21
C LEU A 87 -7.90 -5.20 -9.65
N LEU A 88 -8.13 -4.00 -9.09
CA LEU A 88 -7.07 -3.20 -8.45
C LEU A 88 -6.56 -3.81 -7.12
N ARG A 89 -7.23 -4.84 -6.59
CA ARG A 89 -6.87 -5.53 -5.35
C ARG A 89 -6.37 -6.95 -5.60
N ASN A 90 -6.65 -7.51 -6.77
CA ASN A 90 -6.31 -8.89 -7.10
C ASN A 90 -4.83 -8.98 -7.49
N ARG A 91 -4.12 -9.99 -6.99
CA ARG A 91 -2.72 -10.26 -7.38
C ARG A 91 -2.61 -10.87 -8.78
N THR A 92 -3.65 -11.58 -9.21
CA THR A 92 -3.72 -12.29 -10.48
C THR A 92 -5.07 -12.02 -11.13
N LEU A 93 -5.07 -11.82 -12.44
CA LEU A 93 -6.30 -11.72 -13.24
C LEU A 93 -6.65 -13.11 -13.76
N ASN A 94 -7.89 -13.53 -13.58
CA ASN A 94 -8.36 -14.80 -14.14
C ASN A 94 -8.85 -14.58 -15.60
N ALA A 95 -8.97 -15.66 -16.35
CA ALA A 95 -9.42 -15.63 -17.74
C ALA A 95 -10.81 -14.99 -17.90
N ALA A 96 -11.72 -15.23 -16.95
CA ALA A 96 -13.09 -14.69 -17.00
C ALA A 96 -13.12 -13.15 -16.87
N ASP A 97 -12.27 -12.59 -16.02
CA ASP A 97 -12.15 -11.15 -15.80
C ASP A 97 -11.53 -10.47 -17.02
N LEU A 98 -10.53 -11.10 -17.65
CA LEU A 98 -9.90 -10.62 -18.88
C LEU A 98 -10.90 -10.59 -20.05
N ARG A 99 -11.70 -11.65 -20.23
CA ARG A 99 -12.77 -11.69 -21.23
C ARG A 99 -13.84 -10.63 -20.98
N ALA A 100 -14.23 -10.44 -19.72
CA ALA A 100 -15.22 -9.42 -19.36
C ALA A 100 -14.72 -8.00 -19.68
N LEU A 101 -13.44 -7.71 -19.46
CA LEU A 101 -12.83 -6.44 -19.84
C LEU A 101 -12.75 -6.29 -21.37
N ALA A 102 -12.32 -7.32 -22.09
CA ALA A 102 -12.26 -7.33 -23.54
C ALA A 102 -13.61 -6.96 -24.18
N GLY A 103 -14.70 -7.53 -23.67
CA GLY A 103 -16.06 -7.20 -24.12
C GLY A 103 -16.46 -5.74 -23.89
N THR A 104 -15.86 -5.05 -22.92
CA THR A 104 -16.19 -3.64 -22.61
C THR A 104 -15.34 -2.63 -23.35
N VAL A 105 -14.20 -3.04 -23.89
CA VAL A 105 -13.24 -2.17 -24.58
C VAL A 105 -13.42 -2.22 -26.10
N ALA A 106 -14.37 -3.01 -26.61
CA ALA A 106 -14.59 -3.21 -28.05
C ALA A 106 -13.27 -3.50 -28.80
N LEU A 107 -12.50 -4.48 -28.29
CA LEU A 107 -11.26 -4.91 -28.91
C LEU A 107 -11.51 -5.40 -30.36
N SER A 108 -10.52 -5.23 -31.23
CA SER A 108 -10.59 -5.76 -32.59
C SER A 108 -10.68 -7.29 -32.58
N ALA A 109 -11.28 -7.86 -33.63
CA ALA A 109 -11.40 -9.31 -33.78
C ALA A 109 -10.05 -10.04 -33.68
N THR A 110 -8.99 -9.42 -34.19
CA THR A 110 -7.61 -9.92 -34.08
C THR A 110 -7.13 -9.96 -32.64
N ALA A 111 -7.27 -8.86 -31.89
CA ALA A 111 -6.87 -8.78 -30.49
C ALA A 111 -7.69 -9.73 -29.59
N THR A 112 -8.97 -9.93 -29.90
CA THR A 112 -9.79 -10.93 -29.18
C THR A 112 -9.34 -12.36 -29.48
N ALA A 113 -8.94 -12.67 -30.71
CA ALA A 113 -8.45 -14.00 -31.06
C ALA A 113 -7.11 -14.32 -30.38
N GLU A 114 -6.19 -13.35 -30.36
CA GLU A 114 -4.92 -13.46 -29.62
C GLU A 114 -5.15 -13.63 -28.11
N LEU A 115 -6.08 -12.87 -27.52
CA LEU A 115 -6.47 -13.01 -26.12
C LEU A 115 -6.96 -14.45 -25.85
N GLU A 116 -7.88 -14.98 -26.67
CA GLU A 116 -8.40 -16.34 -26.49
C GLU A 116 -7.34 -17.41 -26.72
N GLN A 117 -6.40 -17.22 -27.64
CA GLN A 117 -5.27 -18.13 -27.84
C GLN A 117 -4.41 -18.23 -26.58
N VAL A 118 -4.06 -17.08 -25.98
CA VAL A 118 -3.29 -17.05 -24.74
C VAL A 118 -4.09 -17.68 -23.60
N LEU A 119 -5.38 -17.35 -23.46
CA LEU A 119 -6.21 -17.90 -22.39
C LEU A 119 -6.48 -19.41 -22.55
N GLY A 120 -6.54 -19.92 -23.78
CA GLY A 120 -6.74 -21.34 -24.09
C GLY A 120 -5.51 -22.21 -23.82
N HIS A 121 -4.30 -21.65 -23.87
CA HIS A 121 -3.06 -22.37 -23.55
C HIS A 121 -2.85 -22.64 -22.04
N TYR A 122 -3.58 -21.95 -21.18
CA TYR A 122 -3.49 -22.07 -19.70
C TYR A 122 -4.72 -22.74 -19.07
N ALA A 123 -5.59 -23.37 -19.87
CA ALA A 123 -6.78 -24.09 -19.43
C ALA A 123 -6.51 -25.58 -19.17
#